data_AF-A0A0F9PVV1-F1
#
_entry.id   AF-A0A0F9PVV1-F1
#
_cell.length_a   1.000
_cell.length_b   1.000
_cell.length_c   1.000
_cell.angle_alpha   90.00
_cell.angle_beta   90.00
_cell.angle_gamma   90.00
#
_symmetry.space_group_name_H-M   'P 1'
#
loop_
_entity.id
_entity.type
_entity.pdbx_description
1 polymer ?
#
loop_
_entity_poly.entity_id
_entity_poly.type
_entity_poly.pdbx_seq_one_letter_code
_entity_poly.pdbx_strand_id
1 'polypeptide(L)'
;MLTQVEYPLNDNDYEEYILEEVKDQENGWECSFNRGTCFYIPKPSPIVPERAMVVRLYPGGLGFLIRGIFLNGRKVRYLTSEEQDEKNHQDSLLSKEEKRQEFEKGKGDYFERIGLLPEQFQRRIAKFQITNPDFDWDFGSYELFCCEQAVVIAETLKRVTILEAWKDKPFEEQRMECPELSDDHSGNTFGMAVRLAHWWLSDMKEMVVKEHGALTPLVGCKDYGCPHNE
;
A
#
# COMPACT_ATOMS: atom_id res chain seq x y z
N MET A 1 -22.13 -7.73 -42.28
CA MET A 1 -21.71 -8.88 -41.46
C MET A 1 -22.09 -8.54 -40.03
N LEU A 2 -22.93 -9.36 -39.38
CA LEU A 2 -23.23 -9.18 -37.95
C LEU A 2 -21.96 -9.54 -37.18
N THR A 3 -21.34 -8.57 -36.51
CA THR A 3 -20.23 -8.81 -35.59
C THR A 3 -20.73 -9.75 -34.50
N GLN A 4 -20.14 -10.95 -34.42
CA GLN A 4 -20.44 -11.92 -33.39
C GLN A 4 -20.07 -11.33 -32.03
N VAL A 5 -21.07 -11.16 -31.18
CA VAL A 5 -20.91 -10.72 -29.80
C VAL A 5 -20.36 -11.91 -29.03
N GLU A 6 -19.15 -11.79 -28.50
CA GLU A 6 -18.49 -12.82 -27.70
C GLU A 6 -18.47 -12.36 -26.25
N TYR A 7 -19.40 -12.87 -25.45
CA TYR A 7 -19.35 -12.73 -24.00
C TYR A 7 -19.07 -14.09 -23.35
N PRO A 8 -18.41 -14.12 -22.19
CA PRO A 8 -18.28 -15.34 -21.40
C PRO A 8 -19.67 -15.88 -21.03
N LEU A 9 -19.94 -17.15 -21.32
CA LEU A 9 -21.27 -17.76 -21.17
C LEU A 9 -21.73 -17.94 -19.71
N ASN A 10 -20.78 -18.02 -18.77
CA ASN A 10 -21.04 -18.35 -17.36
C ASN A 10 -20.58 -17.26 -16.39
N ASP A 11 -20.35 -16.04 -16.87
CA ASP A 11 -19.91 -14.92 -16.05
C ASP A 11 -20.94 -13.79 -16.13
N ASN A 12 -21.75 -13.69 -15.08
CA ASN A 12 -22.81 -12.70 -14.95
C ASN A 12 -22.41 -11.53 -14.05
N ASP A 13 -21.17 -11.53 -13.55
CA ASP A 13 -20.64 -10.47 -12.71
C ASP A 13 -20.07 -9.36 -13.61
N TYR A 14 -20.97 -8.59 -14.21
CA TYR A 14 -20.59 -7.48 -15.08
C TYR A 14 -21.49 -6.27 -14.93
N GLU A 15 -20.93 -5.13 -15.31
CA GLU A 15 -21.69 -3.90 -15.52
C GLU A 15 -21.38 -3.33 -16.89
N GLU A 16 -22.40 -2.69 -17.49
CA GLU A 16 -22.29 -2.04 -18.78
C GLU A 16 -22.41 -0.53 -18.65
N TYR A 17 -21.56 0.17 -19.39
CA TYR A 17 -21.54 1.62 -19.46
C TYR A 17 -21.41 2.07 -20.91
N ILE A 18 -21.76 3.32 -21.18
CA ILE A 18 -21.53 3.96 -22.47
C ILE A 18 -20.31 4.87 -22.33
N LEU A 19 -19.33 4.73 -23.21
CA LEU A 19 -18.17 5.61 -23.24
C LEU A 19 -18.61 7.04 -23.60
N GLU A 20 -18.34 7.98 -22.69
CA GLU A 20 -18.65 9.40 -22.87
C GLU A 20 -17.49 10.14 -23.52
N GLU A 21 -16.25 9.75 -23.18
CA GLU A 21 -15.02 10.37 -23.67
C GLU A 21 -13.95 9.30 -23.90
N VAL A 22 -13.14 9.50 -24.95
CA VAL A 22 -11.95 8.69 -25.23
C VAL A 22 -10.82 9.64 -25.64
N LYS A 23 -9.70 9.57 -24.92
CA LYS A 23 -8.48 10.35 -25.23
C LYS A 23 -7.39 9.39 -25.68
N ASP A 24 -6.84 9.61 -26.86
CA ASP A 24 -5.66 8.90 -27.35
C ASP A 24 -4.42 9.38 -26.58
N GLN A 25 -3.65 8.41 -26.08
CA GLN A 25 -2.42 8.61 -25.34
C GLN A 25 -1.30 7.82 -26.02
N GLU A 26 -0.04 8.10 -25.72
CA GLU A 26 1.10 7.45 -26.38
C GLU A 26 0.96 5.92 -26.41
N ASN A 27 0.55 5.31 -25.30
CA ASN A 27 0.54 3.86 -25.10
C ASN A 27 -0.86 3.22 -25.07
N GLY A 28 -1.93 3.94 -25.41
CA GLY A 28 -3.30 3.48 -25.17
C GLY A 28 -4.35 4.57 -25.25
N TRP A 29 -5.48 4.33 -24.61
CA TRP A 29 -6.59 5.25 -24.54
C TRP A 29 -7.11 5.37 -23.11
N GLU A 30 -7.30 6.60 -22.66
CA GLU A 30 -8.05 6.92 -21.45
C GLU A 30 -9.52 7.02 -21.84
N CYS A 31 -10.35 6.13 -21.29
CA CYS A 31 -11.77 6.03 -21.59
C CYS A 31 -12.57 6.42 -20.35
N SER A 32 -13.57 7.28 -20.51
CA SER A 32 -14.39 7.76 -19.40
C SER A 32 -15.87 7.47 -19.61
N PHE A 33 -16.57 7.22 -18.49
CA PHE A 33 -18.02 7.08 -18.43
C PHE A 33 -18.52 7.66 -17.10
N ASN A 34 -19.83 7.92 -17.00
CA ASN A 34 -20.46 8.38 -15.76
C ASN A 34 -19.79 9.62 -15.13
N ARG A 35 -19.46 10.63 -15.95
CA ARG A 35 -19.02 11.98 -15.52
C ARG A 35 -17.90 12.03 -14.47
N GLY A 36 -16.85 11.23 -14.64
CA GLY A 36 -15.63 11.37 -13.84
C GLY A 36 -14.87 10.07 -13.61
N THR A 37 -15.51 8.94 -13.87
CA THR A 37 -14.81 7.66 -13.88
C THR A 37 -14.03 7.50 -15.17
N CYS A 38 -12.77 7.12 -15.05
CA CYS A 38 -11.95 6.70 -16.18
C CYS A 38 -11.33 5.30 -15.96
N PHE A 39 -11.00 4.65 -17.07
CA PHE A 39 -10.18 3.45 -17.11
C PHE A 39 -9.28 3.49 -18.36
N TYR A 40 -8.25 2.66 -18.37
CA TYR A 40 -7.26 2.67 -19.43
C TYR A 40 -7.32 1.40 -20.28
N ILE A 41 -7.22 1.57 -21.61
CA ILE A 41 -7.09 0.48 -22.58
C ILE A 41 -5.72 0.60 -23.26
N PRO A 42 -4.83 -0.39 -23.15
CA PRO A 42 -3.52 -0.33 -23.80
C PRO A 42 -3.61 -0.50 -25.33
N LYS A 43 -2.67 0.10 -26.07
CA LYS A 43 -2.60 0.07 -27.54
C LYS A 43 -2.50 -1.31 -28.21
N PRO A 44 -1.94 -2.38 -27.61
CA PRO A 44 -2.27 -3.72 -28.03
C PRO A 44 -3.74 -4.03 -27.65
N SER A 45 -4.67 -3.46 -28.40
CA SER A 45 -6.10 -3.74 -28.31
C SER A 45 -6.60 -4.17 -29.68
N PRO A 46 -7.44 -5.21 -29.78
CA PRO A 46 -8.05 -5.61 -31.05
C PRO A 46 -9.10 -4.61 -31.58
N ILE A 47 -9.40 -3.57 -30.79
CA ILE A 47 -10.43 -2.56 -31.05
C ILE A 47 -9.91 -1.20 -30.60
N VAL A 48 -10.06 -0.19 -31.46
CA VAL A 48 -9.86 1.20 -31.06
C VAL A 48 -11.13 1.66 -30.34
N PRO A 49 -11.05 2.11 -29.07
CA PRO A 49 -12.21 2.62 -28.36
C PRO A 49 -12.71 3.92 -28.99
N GLU A 50 -14.03 4.07 -29.05
CA GLU A 50 -14.68 5.28 -29.54
C GLU A 50 -15.80 5.70 -28.60
N ARG A 51 -16.12 7.00 -28.61
CA ARG A 51 -17.27 7.55 -27.89
C ARG A 51 -18.55 6.84 -28.33
N ALA A 52 -19.47 6.66 -27.39
CA ALA A 52 -20.74 5.94 -27.53
C ALA A 52 -20.63 4.41 -27.71
N MET A 53 -19.43 3.82 -27.68
CA MET A 53 -19.32 2.37 -27.54
C MET A 53 -19.83 1.91 -26.17
N VAL A 54 -20.50 0.76 -26.14
CA VAL A 54 -20.85 0.06 -24.90
C VAL A 54 -19.60 -0.64 -24.39
N VAL A 55 -19.17 -0.31 -23.18
CA VAL A 55 -18.15 -1.05 -22.47
C VAL A 55 -18.82 -1.98 -21.45
N ARG A 56 -18.37 -3.22 -21.41
CA ARG A 56 -18.72 -4.19 -20.36
C ARG A 56 -17.49 -4.51 -19.53
N LEU A 57 -17.58 -4.33 -18.22
CA LEU A 57 -16.51 -4.56 -17.26
C LEU A 57 -16.83 -5.78 -16.39
N TYR A 58 -15.80 -6.57 -16.08
CA TYR A 58 -15.85 -7.76 -15.21
C TYR A 58 -14.78 -7.66 -14.11
N PRO A 59 -15.06 -7.94 -12.83
CA PRO A 59 -16.39 -8.01 -12.23
C PRO A 59 -17.14 -6.66 -12.37
N GLY A 60 -18.42 -6.63 -11.98
CA GLY A 60 -19.24 -5.42 -12.11
C GLY A 60 -18.64 -4.21 -11.37
N GLY A 61 -18.52 -3.10 -12.09
CA GLY A 61 -18.32 -1.78 -11.49
C GLY A 61 -16.91 -1.41 -11.04
N LEU A 62 -16.83 -0.24 -10.41
CA LEU A 62 -15.60 0.40 -9.95
C LEU A 62 -15.34 0.08 -8.48
N GLY A 63 -14.06 0.03 -8.10
CA GLY A 63 -13.64 -0.38 -6.75
C GLY A 63 -13.23 -1.85 -6.65
N PHE A 64 -13.35 -2.60 -7.74
CA PHE A 64 -12.85 -3.96 -7.87
C PHE A 64 -11.72 -4.02 -8.89
N LEU A 65 -10.88 -5.06 -8.77
CA LEU A 65 -9.88 -5.37 -9.78
C LEU A 65 -10.59 -5.83 -11.07
N ILE A 66 -10.69 -4.93 -12.06
CA ILE A 66 -11.28 -5.25 -13.36
C ILE A 66 -10.43 -6.34 -14.02
N ARG A 67 -10.96 -7.55 -14.16
CA ARG A 67 -10.36 -8.71 -14.84
C ARG A 67 -10.79 -8.84 -16.31
N GLY A 68 -11.86 -8.15 -16.74
CA GLY A 68 -12.31 -8.17 -18.12
C GLY A 68 -12.90 -6.86 -18.65
N ILE A 69 -12.66 -6.60 -19.94
CA ILE A 69 -13.14 -5.44 -20.69
C ILE A 69 -13.60 -5.92 -22.07
N PHE A 70 -14.83 -5.59 -22.44
CA PHE A 70 -15.38 -5.79 -23.78
C PHE A 70 -15.91 -4.46 -24.32
N LEU A 71 -15.69 -4.18 -25.60
CA LEU A 71 -16.25 -3.02 -26.30
C LEU A 71 -17.19 -3.49 -27.39
N ASN A 72 -18.46 -3.11 -27.32
CA ASN A 72 -19.52 -3.54 -28.24
C ASN A 72 -19.52 -5.06 -28.48
N GLY A 73 -19.35 -5.85 -27.42
CA GLY A 73 -19.34 -7.30 -27.51
C GLY A 73 -18.06 -7.94 -28.03
N ARG A 74 -16.99 -7.16 -28.27
CA ARG A 74 -15.68 -7.68 -28.69
C ARG A 74 -14.70 -7.62 -27.51
N LYS A 75 -14.00 -8.74 -27.28
CA LYS A 75 -13.05 -8.89 -26.17
C LYS A 75 -11.82 -7.99 -26.35
N VAL A 76 -11.56 -7.11 -25.37
CA VAL A 76 -10.28 -6.40 -25.25
C VAL A 76 -9.32 -7.22 -24.38
N ARG A 77 -9.77 -7.58 -23.18
CA ARG A 77 -9.10 -8.50 -22.26
C ARG A 77 -10.13 -9.20 -21.39
N TYR A 78 -9.84 -10.40 -20.94
CA TYR A 78 -10.69 -11.12 -19.99
C TYR A 78 -9.89 -12.23 -19.34
N LEU A 79 -9.99 -12.31 -18.01
CA LEU A 79 -9.60 -13.46 -17.21
C LEU A 79 -10.85 -13.97 -16.48
N THR A 80 -10.99 -15.28 -16.35
CA THR A 80 -11.94 -15.88 -15.41
C THR A 80 -11.56 -15.50 -13.97
N SER A 81 -12.47 -15.74 -13.02
CA SER A 81 -12.12 -15.55 -11.59
C SER A 81 -10.91 -16.41 -11.20
N GLU A 82 -10.90 -17.68 -11.60
CA GLU A 82 -9.80 -18.62 -11.30
C GLU A 82 -8.47 -18.17 -11.92
N GLU A 83 -8.48 -17.70 -13.17
CA GLU A 83 -7.28 -17.17 -13.83
C GLU A 83 -6.78 -15.87 -13.17
N GLN A 84 -7.69 -15.02 -12.70
CA GLN A 84 -7.33 -13.81 -11.97
C GLN A 84 -6.75 -14.14 -10.60
N ASP A 85 -7.29 -15.13 -9.90
CA ASP A 85 -6.78 -15.61 -8.62
C ASP A 85 -5.38 -16.22 -8.76
N GLU A 86 -5.18 -17.06 -9.79
CA GLU A 86 -3.85 -17.60 -10.12
C GLU A 86 -2.87 -16.48 -10.46
N LYS A 87 -3.28 -15.51 -11.29
CA LYS A 87 -2.42 -14.36 -11.60
C LYS A 87 -2.05 -13.58 -10.34
N ASN A 88 -3.02 -13.28 -9.48
CA ASN A 88 -2.78 -12.56 -8.22
C ASN A 88 -1.81 -13.34 -7.32
N HIS A 89 -1.93 -14.68 -7.29
CA HIS A 89 -1.01 -15.54 -6.56
C HIS A 89 0.41 -15.43 -7.12
N GLN A 90 0.59 -15.55 -8.44
CA GLN A 90 1.90 -15.43 -9.09
C GLN A 90 2.52 -14.04 -8.89
N ASP A 91 1.73 -12.97 -9.06
CA ASP A 91 2.17 -11.60 -8.83
C ASP A 91 2.61 -11.40 -7.36
N SER A 92 1.87 -11.99 -6.41
CA SER A 92 2.23 -11.96 -4.98
C SER A 92 3.55 -12.67 -4.70
N LEU A 93 3.80 -13.82 -5.33
CA LEU A 93 5.07 -14.54 -5.22
C LEU A 93 6.24 -13.73 -5.80
N LEU A 94 6.05 -13.14 -6.99
CA LEU A 94 7.06 -12.29 -7.62
C LEU A 94 7.39 -11.07 -6.76
N SER A 95 6.36 -10.37 -6.26
CA SER A 95 6.55 -9.21 -5.38
C SER A 95 7.29 -9.57 -4.08
N LYS A 96 7.00 -10.73 -3.50
CA LYS A 96 7.75 -11.22 -2.33
C LYS A 96 9.21 -11.50 -2.65
N GLU A 97 9.50 -12.09 -3.80
CA GLU A 97 10.86 -12.35 -4.24
C GLU A 97 11.63 -11.05 -4.50
N GLU A 98 11.00 -10.07 -5.15
CA GLU A 98 11.57 -8.73 -5.37
C GLU A 98 11.90 -8.04 -4.03
N LYS A 99 10.97 -8.03 -3.07
CA LYS A 99 11.23 -7.51 -1.72
C LYS A 99 12.41 -8.19 -1.03
N ARG A 100 12.51 -9.53 -1.12
CA ARG A 100 13.65 -10.28 -0.55
C ARG A 100 14.97 -9.86 -1.20
N GLN A 101 14.99 -9.68 -2.51
CA GLN A 101 16.19 -9.26 -3.23
C GLN A 101 16.59 -7.82 -2.91
N GLU A 102 15.63 -6.92 -2.78
CA GLU A 102 15.86 -5.53 -2.36
C GLU A 102 16.40 -5.48 -0.92
N PHE A 103 15.81 -6.26 -0.01
CA PHE A 103 16.31 -6.39 1.35
C PHE A 103 17.76 -6.89 1.37
N GLU A 104 18.09 -7.96 0.64
CA GLU A 104 19.45 -8.50 0.66
C GLU A 104 20.49 -7.49 0.12
N LYS A 105 20.11 -6.65 -0.86
CA LYS A 105 20.98 -5.55 -1.34
C LYS A 105 21.19 -4.47 -0.28
N GLY A 106 20.17 -4.15 0.52
CA GLY A 106 20.19 -3.11 1.55
C GLY A 106 20.46 -3.59 2.97
N LYS A 107 20.71 -4.89 3.18
CA LYS A 107 20.72 -5.53 4.49
C LYS A 107 21.74 -4.95 5.46
N GLY A 108 22.91 -4.57 4.96
CA GLY A 108 23.95 -3.93 5.78
C GLY A 108 23.48 -2.61 6.38
N ASP A 109 22.96 -1.72 5.52
CA ASP A 109 22.38 -0.42 5.91
C ASP A 109 21.24 -0.60 6.92
N TYR A 110 20.36 -1.57 6.66
CA TYR A 110 19.23 -1.89 7.55
C TYR A 110 19.70 -2.19 8.99
N PHE A 111 20.67 -3.08 9.17
CA PHE A 111 21.15 -3.43 10.51
C PHE A 111 22.01 -2.33 11.14
N GLU A 112 22.76 -1.56 10.36
CA GLU A 112 23.50 -0.40 10.84
C GLU A 112 22.55 0.65 11.43
N ARG A 113 21.48 0.98 10.70
CA ARG A 113 20.46 1.94 11.14
C ARG A 113 19.73 1.48 12.39
N ILE A 114 19.42 0.19 12.53
CA ILE A 114 18.90 -0.36 13.79
C ILE A 114 19.89 -0.10 14.93
N GLY A 115 21.18 -0.32 14.72
CA GLY A 115 22.22 -0.10 15.73
C GLY A 115 22.35 1.35 16.21
N LEU A 116 21.90 2.32 15.41
CA LEU A 116 21.89 3.75 15.75
C LEU A 116 20.69 4.16 16.62
N LEU A 117 19.64 3.34 16.67
CA LEU A 117 18.44 3.65 17.46
C LEU A 117 18.70 3.54 18.97
N PRO A 118 17.93 4.23 19.82
CA PRO A 118 17.97 3.99 21.26
C PRO A 118 17.56 2.56 21.61
N GLU A 119 18.08 2.03 22.73
CA GLU A 119 17.93 0.63 23.15
C GLU A 119 16.49 0.10 23.10
N GLN A 120 15.51 0.90 23.51
CA GLN A 120 14.10 0.51 23.55
C GLN A 120 13.54 0.28 22.14
N PHE A 121 13.99 1.05 21.14
CA PHE A 121 13.60 0.85 19.75
C PHE A 121 14.33 -0.35 19.13
N GLN A 122 15.61 -0.57 19.48
CA GLN A 122 16.31 -1.80 19.09
C GLN A 122 15.61 -3.05 19.62
N ARG A 123 15.26 -3.06 20.91
CA ARG A 123 14.52 -4.15 21.57
C ARG A 123 13.14 -4.37 20.96
N ARG A 124 12.47 -3.30 20.53
CA ARG A 124 11.18 -3.36 19.83
C ARG A 124 11.30 -4.11 18.51
N ILE A 125 12.30 -3.78 17.69
CA ILE A 125 12.53 -4.47 16.41
C ILE A 125 12.93 -5.94 16.65
N ALA A 126 13.84 -6.18 17.58
CA ALA A 126 14.27 -7.53 17.96
C ALA A 126 13.09 -8.42 18.39
N LYS A 127 12.11 -7.85 19.12
CA LYS A 127 10.88 -8.57 19.51
C LYS A 127 10.16 -9.14 18.28
N PHE A 128 10.01 -8.37 17.21
CA PHE A 128 9.32 -8.82 16.00
C PHE A 128 10.16 -9.79 15.17
N GLN A 129 11.48 -9.61 15.14
CA GLN A 129 12.40 -10.54 14.46
C GLN A 129 12.40 -11.94 15.09
N ILE A 130 12.27 -12.03 16.42
CA ILE A 130 12.23 -13.32 17.14
C ILE A 130 10.96 -14.11 16.82
N THR A 131 9.84 -13.43 16.63
CA THR A 131 8.51 -14.04 16.48
C THR A 131 8.11 -14.23 15.03
N ASN A 132 8.67 -13.44 14.10
CA ASN A 132 8.46 -13.56 12.67
C ASN A 132 9.83 -13.68 11.95
N PRO A 133 10.18 -14.89 11.44
CA PRO A 133 11.47 -15.12 10.77
C PRO A 133 11.60 -14.37 9.42
N ASP A 134 10.48 -13.92 8.87
CA ASP A 134 10.40 -13.17 7.62
C ASP A 134 10.26 -11.66 7.85
N PHE A 135 10.31 -11.21 9.12
CA PHE A 135 10.05 -9.82 9.50
C PHE A 135 10.91 -8.82 8.73
N ASP A 136 12.22 -9.06 8.65
CA ASP A 136 13.17 -8.08 8.15
C ASP A 136 12.91 -7.65 6.70
N TRP A 137 12.63 -8.61 5.82
CA TRP A 137 12.40 -8.32 4.40
C TRP A 137 10.94 -7.96 4.10
N ASP A 138 9.97 -8.36 4.93
CA ASP A 138 8.55 -8.09 4.65
C ASP A 138 8.05 -6.80 5.31
N PHE A 139 8.45 -6.55 6.57
CA PHE A 139 7.96 -5.44 7.40
C PHE A 139 9.06 -4.58 8.03
N GLY A 140 10.30 -5.05 8.04
CA GLY A 140 11.40 -4.46 8.79
C GLY A 140 11.68 -3.02 8.41
N SER A 141 11.76 -2.71 7.11
CA SER A 141 11.98 -1.34 6.63
C SER A 141 10.88 -0.37 7.06
N TYR A 142 9.63 -0.83 7.06
CA TYR A 142 8.48 -0.03 7.48
C TYR A 142 8.50 0.27 8.99
N GLU A 143 8.85 -0.72 9.81
CA GLU A 143 8.98 -0.55 11.26
C GLU A 143 10.18 0.30 11.63
N LEU A 144 11.33 0.07 10.98
CA LEU A 144 12.56 0.84 11.17
C LEU A 144 12.30 2.32 10.89
N PHE A 145 11.65 2.63 9.76
CA PHE A 145 11.27 4.01 9.43
C PHE A 145 10.39 4.64 10.51
N CYS A 146 9.39 3.92 11.03
CA CYS A 146 8.56 4.43 12.13
C CYS A 146 9.39 4.70 13.39
N CYS A 147 10.36 3.84 13.72
CA CYS A 147 11.24 4.01 14.87
C CYS A 147 12.17 5.21 14.71
N GLU A 148 12.79 5.39 13.55
CA GLU A 148 13.68 6.53 13.26
C GLU A 148 12.92 7.85 13.33
N GLN A 149 11.75 7.93 12.69
CA GLN A 149 10.93 9.15 12.71
C GLN A 149 10.40 9.44 14.12
N ALA A 150 10.12 8.42 14.92
CA ALA A 150 9.79 8.61 16.34
C ALA A 150 10.94 9.23 17.14
N VAL A 151 12.18 8.82 16.88
CA VAL A 151 13.38 9.40 17.51
C VAL A 151 13.52 10.86 17.07
N VAL A 152 13.43 11.16 15.78
CA VAL A 152 13.49 12.53 15.23
C VAL A 152 12.44 13.45 15.89
N ILE A 153 11.18 13.01 15.96
CA ILE A 153 10.10 13.76 16.59
C ILE A 153 10.41 14.00 18.07
N ALA A 154 10.81 12.96 18.80
CA ALA A 154 11.05 13.08 20.21
C ALA A 154 12.29 13.93 20.54
N GLU A 155 13.34 13.84 19.74
CA GLU A 155 14.53 14.68 19.87
C GLU A 155 14.26 16.13 19.50
N THR A 156 13.33 16.40 18.58
CA THR A 156 12.96 17.78 18.26
C THR A 156 12.08 18.38 19.36
N LEU A 157 11.00 17.68 19.75
CA LEU A 157 9.97 18.24 20.61
C LEU A 157 10.28 18.12 22.11
N LYS A 158 11.13 17.16 22.50
CA LYS A 158 11.67 16.92 23.85
C LYS A 158 10.65 16.68 24.98
N ARG A 159 9.36 16.97 24.81
CA ARG A 159 8.32 16.90 25.86
C ARG A 159 6.99 16.41 25.30
N VAL A 160 6.35 15.50 26.01
CA VAL A 160 5.03 14.95 25.65
C VAL A 160 3.98 16.05 25.42
N THR A 161 3.94 17.06 26.30
CA THR A 161 2.96 18.16 26.17
C THR A 161 3.13 18.97 24.89
N ILE A 162 4.35 19.07 24.36
CA ILE A 162 4.62 19.77 23.10
C ILE A 162 4.21 18.86 21.93
N LEU A 163 4.55 17.58 21.99
CA LEU A 163 4.12 16.57 21.01
C LEU A 163 2.59 16.54 20.85
N GLU A 164 1.85 16.53 21.95
CA GLU A 164 0.38 16.49 21.93
C GLU A 164 -0.23 17.72 21.26
N ALA A 165 0.36 18.91 21.41
CA ALA A 165 -0.09 20.10 20.71
C ALA A 165 0.37 20.13 19.24
N TRP A 166 1.54 19.55 18.94
CA TRP A 166 2.14 19.53 17.62
C TRP A 166 1.45 18.56 16.66
N LYS A 167 1.03 17.38 17.13
CA LYS A 167 0.45 16.31 16.29
C LYS A 167 -0.87 16.69 15.61
N ASP A 168 -1.56 17.72 16.11
CA ASP A 168 -2.85 18.18 15.59
C ASP A 168 -2.72 19.36 14.60
N LYS A 169 -1.49 19.84 14.37
CA LYS A 169 -1.20 20.90 13.37
C LYS A 169 -1.25 20.36 11.93
N PRO A 170 -1.45 21.23 10.92
CA PRO A 170 -1.25 20.85 9.52
C PRO A 170 0.16 20.29 9.28
N PHE A 171 0.27 19.29 8.39
CA PHE A 171 1.54 18.60 8.15
C PHE A 171 2.70 19.52 7.74
N GLU A 172 2.41 20.57 6.95
CA GLU A 172 3.41 21.57 6.58
C GLU A 172 3.95 22.34 7.80
N GLU A 173 3.08 22.69 8.75
CA GLU A 173 3.50 23.32 10.01
C GLU A 173 4.29 22.34 10.88
N GLN A 174 3.91 21.08 10.88
CA GLN A 174 4.63 20.03 11.60
C GLN A 174 6.07 19.88 11.11
N ARG A 175 6.27 19.89 9.78
CA ARG A 175 7.61 19.85 9.16
C ARG A 175 8.41 21.14 9.36
N MET A 176 7.77 22.30 9.41
CA MET A 176 8.48 23.54 9.77
C MET A 176 9.04 23.47 11.20
N GLU A 177 8.29 22.86 12.12
CA GLU A 177 8.72 22.71 13.52
C GLU A 177 9.61 21.48 13.77
N CYS A 178 9.55 20.49 12.88
CA CYS A 178 10.39 19.29 12.87
C CYS A 178 11.00 19.09 11.47
N PRO A 179 12.05 19.85 11.11
CA PRO A 179 12.58 19.89 9.74
C PRO A 179 13.14 18.56 9.22
N GLU A 180 13.54 17.68 10.14
CA GLU A 180 14.05 16.34 9.81
C GLU A 180 12.93 15.29 9.65
N LEU A 181 11.67 15.67 9.86
CA LEU A 181 10.51 14.82 9.58
C LEU A 181 10.41 14.56 8.06
N SER A 182 10.42 13.28 7.69
CA SER A 182 10.30 12.83 6.31
C SER A 182 8.91 13.14 5.74
N ASP A 183 8.84 13.42 4.44
CA ASP A 183 7.59 13.52 3.67
C ASP A 183 7.14 12.20 3.05
N ASP A 184 7.91 11.12 3.21
CA ASP A 184 7.56 9.77 2.75
C ASP A 184 6.53 9.07 3.65
N HIS A 185 5.98 9.77 4.64
CA HIS A 185 4.99 9.24 5.55
C HIS A 185 3.67 8.89 4.85
N SER A 186 3.25 7.64 4.99
CA SER A 186 1.82 7.30 4.97
C SER A 186 1.17 7.71 6.30
N GLY A 187 -0.17 7.86 6.31
CA GLY A 187 -0.91 8.15 7.54
C GLY A 187 -0.65 7.14 8.67
N ASN A 188 -0.44 5.86 8.31
CA ASN A 188 -0.13 4.82 9.29
C ASN A 188 1.31 4.93 9.84
N THR A 189 2.31 5.18 8.99
CA THR A 189 3.69 5.43 9.47
C THR A 189 3.78 6.66 10.36
N PHE A 190 3.08 7.75 10.00
CA PHE A 190 3.07 8.98 10.78
C PHE A 190 2.42 8.75 12.15
N GLY A 191 1.21 8.18 12.16
CA GLY A 191 0.50 7.87 13.41
C GLY A 191 1.31 6.96 14.33
N MET A 192 2.01 5.95 13.79
CA MET A 192 2.89 5.10 14.58
C MET A 192 4.11 5.86 15.12
N ALA A 193 4.81 6.63 14.28
CA ALA A 193 5.98 7.41 14.72
C ALA A 193 5.62 8.38 15.86
N VAL A 194 4.51 9.10 15.74
CA VAL A 194 4.00 10.00 16.80
C VAL A 194 3.71 9.24 18.10
N ARG A 195 3.05 8.09 18.02
CA ARG A 195 2.72 7.27 19.19
C ARG A 195 3.97 6.72 19.87
N LEU A 196 4.95 6.24 19.11
CA LEU A 196 6.23 5.78 19.66
C LEU A 196 7.02 6.93 20.28
N ALA A 197 7.02 8.11 19.67
CA ALA A 197 7.63 9.31 20.23
C ALA A 197 6.96 9.73 21.55
N HIS A 198 5.63 9.64 21.64
CA HIS A 198 4.90 9.85 22.89
C HIS A 198 5.40 8.90 23.98
N TRP A 199 5.45 7.59 23.73
CA TRP A 199 5.94 6.62 24.71
C TRP A 199 7.38 6.89 25.11
N TRP A 200 8.24 7.23 24.15
CA TRP A 200 9.63 7.55 24.39
C TRP A 200 9.85 8.81 25.25
N LEU A 201 9.00 9.82 25.10
CA LEU A 201 9.05 11.06 25.88
C LEU A 201 8.37 10.96 27.25
N SER A 202 7.53 9.94 27.45
CA SER A 202 6.87 9.66 28.72
C SER A 202 7.74 8.87 29.70
N ASP A 203 7.30 8.75 30.95
CA ASP A 203 7.92 7.85 31.94
C ASP A 203 7.69 6.36 31.61
N MET A 204 6.87 6.05 30.60
CA MET A 204 6.52 4.69 30.17
C MET A 204 7.32 4.24 28.94
N LYS A 205 8.63 4.52 28.88
CA LYS A 205 9.48 4.19 27.71
C LYS A 205 9.42 2.72 27.29
N GLU A 206 9.18 1.82 28.23
CA GLU A 206 9.02 0.39 27.94
C GLU A 206 7.80 0.08 27.06
N MET A 207 6.82 1.00 26.98
CA MET A 207 5.70 0.87 26.05
C MET A 207 6.13 0.96 24.59
N VAL A 208 7.29 1.56 24.27
CA VAL A 208 7.88 1.47 22.93
C VAL A 208 8.06 0.00 22.54
N VAL A 209 8.58 -0.83 23.45
CA VAL A 209 8.78 -2.26 23.19
C VAL A 209 7.45 -3.02 23.15
N LYS A 210 6.50 -2.69 24.01
CA LYS A 210 5.23 -3.43 24.16
C LYS A 210 4.16 -3.09 23.12
N GLU A 211 4.23 -1.90 22.52
CA GLU A 211 3.26 -1.45 21.52
C GLU A 211 3.17 -2.40 20.32
N HIS A 212 1.99 -2.46 19.70
CA HIS A 212 1.76 -3.25 18.49
C HIS A 212 2.62 -2.75 17.32
N GLY A 213 2.86 -3.61 16.34
CA GLY A 213 3.62 -3.26 15.14
C GLY A 213 2.92 -2.25 14.24
N ALA A 214 3.68 -1.53 13.41
CA ALA A 214 3.13 -0.46 12.58
C ALA A 214 2.01 -0.94 11.65
N LEU A 215 2.14 -2.11 11.03
CA LEU A 215 1.13 -2.66 10.11
C LEU A 215 0.18 -3.65 10.75
N THR A 216 0.24 -3.84 12.07
CA THR A 216 -0.68 -4.76 12.78
C THR A 216 -2.17 -4.50 12.49
N PRO A 217 -2.67 -3.26 12.32
CA PRO A 217 -4.07 -3.04 11.93
C PRO A 217 -4.46 -3.61 10.56
N LEU A 218 -3.49 -3.85 9.67
CA LEU A 218 -3.73 -4.33 8.30
C LEU A 218 -3.43 -5.83 8.15
N VAL A 219 -2.35 -6.31 8.76
CA VAL A 219 -1.90 -7.71 8.61
C VAL A 219 -2.19 -8.57 9.84
N GLY A 220 -2.64 -7.96 10.93
CA GLY A 220 -2.86 -8.64 12.20
C GLY A 220 -1.57 -8.93 12.98
N CYS A 221 -1.71 -9.22 14.28
CA CYS A 221 -0.58 -9.45 15.16
C CYS A 221 0.23 -10.69 14.79
N LYS A 222 -0.45 -11.76 14.37
CA LYS A 222 0.20 -13.03 14.05
C LYS A 222 1.21 -12.87 12.91
N ASP A 223 0.75 -12.30 11.79
CA ASP A 223 1.59 -12.18 10.60
C ASP A 223 2.68 -11.12 10.79
N TYR A 224 2.39 -10.06 11.56
CA TYR A 224 3.40 -9.06 11.89
C TYR A 224 4.50 -9.57 12.84
N GLY A 225 4.20 -10.61 13.63
CA GLY A 225 5.07 -11.06 14.73
C GLY A 225 4.87 -10.29 16.03
N CYS A 226 3.70 -9.71 16.28
CA CYS A 226 3.40 -9.10 17.57
C CYS A 226 2.93 -10.16 18.58
N PRO A 227 3.75 -10.57 19.57
CA PRO A 227 3.27 -11.45 20.62
C PRO A 227 2.25 -10.67 21.47
N HIS A 228 1.04 -11.19 21.59
CA HIS A 228 0.20 -10.83 22.73
C HIS A 228 0.75 -11.60 23.92
N ASN A 229 0.97 -10.92 25.05
CA ASN A 229 1.40 -11.59 26.28
C ASN A 229 0.53 -12.83 26.53
N GLU A 230 1.17 -14.00 26.56
CA GLU A 230 0.92 -14.96 27.64
C GLU A 230 1.53 -14.40 28.93
#